data_AF-A0A7C7EKL4-F1
#
_entry.id   AF-A0A7C7EKL4-F1
#
_cell.length_a   1.000
_cell.length_b   1.000
_cell.length_c   1.000
_cell.angle_alpha   90.00
_cell.angle_beta   90.00
_cell.angle_gamma   90.00
#
_symmetry.space_group_name_H-M   'P 1'
#
loop_
_entity.id
_entity.type
_entity.pdbx_description
1 polymer ?
#
loop_
_entity_poly.entity_id
_entity_poly.type
_entity_poly.pdbx_seq_one_letter_code
_entity_poly.pdbx_strand_id
1 'polypeptide(L)'
;MKRKHYVLLVLVLLMLFVVSGCSNNQSPASTTESEISIEQVNDFLNISGGLGPNGIGNVVAVIPHAHIDGPKNETPFYAFVNFKYRARDYIKYQVSYLSCTCREASVNMWQTMYVELTLPESKNPEDVKIRFLSFDKDSTGHYNGGHWGDSDPMPLGQTYELYKTEYISFFPKKDAKYIKSLSTIDDIAIEEYQTGDGRENFTLDALSGASVSANNIIRILHSVLDYHATDEYFNN
;
A
#
# COMPACT_ATOMS: atom_id res chain seq x y z
N MET A 1 -60.65 -22.87 -26.24
CA MET A 1 -59.41 -23.66 -26.49
C MET A 1 -58.12 -22.85 -26.69
N LYS A 2 -58.15 -21.56 -27.06
CA LYS A 2 -56.92 -20.81 -27.38
C LYS A 2 -56.09 -20.33 -26.18
N ARG A 3 -56.70 -20.06 -25.02
CA ARG A 3 -55.99 -19.49 -23.84
C ARG A 3 -55.02 -20.45 -23.14
N LYS A 4 -55.31 -21.76 -23.15
CA LYS A 4 -54.42 -22.80 -22.58
C LYS A 4 -53.18 -23.05 -23.45
N HIS A 5 -53.26 -22.81 -24.76
CA HIS A 5 -52.12 -22.97 -25.67
C HIS A 5 -51.11 -21.82 -25.52
N TYR A 6 -51.55 -20.58 -25.28
CA TYR A 6 -50.64 -19.46 -25.02
C TYR A 6 -49.89 -19.59 -23.69
N VAL A 7 -50.53 -20.12 -22.64
CA VAL A 7 -49.86 -20.34 -21.35
C VAL A 7 -48.80 -21.44 -21.44
N LEU A 8 -49.08 -22.52 -22.19
CA LEU A 8 -48.11 -23.58 -22.43
C LEU A 8 -46.92 -23.09 -23.27
N LEU A 9 -47.16 -22.24 -24.28
CA LEU A 9 -46.12 -21.70 -25.15
C LEU A 9 -45.19 -20.71 -24.43
N VAL A 10 -45.72 -19.91 -23.51
CA VAL A 10 -44.93 -19.00 -22.67
C VAL A 10 -44.10 -19.77 -21.63
N LEU A 11 -44.64 -20.85 -21.04
CA LEU A 11 -43.90 -21.71 -20.11
C LEU A 11 -42.77 -22.49 -20.78
N VAL A 12 -42.96 -22.95 -22.02
CA VAL A 12 -41.91 -23.61 -22.81
C VAL A 12 -40.80 -22.62 -23.20
N LEU A 13 -41.15 -21.37 -23.55
CA LEU A 13 -40.17 -20.33 -23.83
C LEU A 13 -39.34 -19.95 -22.59
N LEU A 14 -39.96 -19.89 -21.41
CA LEU A 14 -39.27 -19.60 -20.15
C LEU A 14 -38.33 -20.74 -19.73
N MET A 15 -38.70 -22.01 -19.95
CA MET A 15 -37.80 -23.14 -19.71
C MET A 15 -36.61 -23.17 -20.69
N LEU A 16 -36.80 -22.79 -21.96
CA LEU A 16 -35.70 -22.70 -22.93
C LEU A 16 -34.68 -21.60 -22.58
N PHE A 17 -35.11 -20.50 -21.94
CA PHE A 17 -34.20 -19.46 -21.44
C PHE A 17 -33.47 -19.86 -20.16
N VAL A 18 -34.07 -20.67 -19.28
CA VAL A 18 -33.41 -21.12 -18.04
C VAL A 18 -32.38 -22.22 -18.31
N VAL A 19 -32.55 -23.05 -19.34
CA VAL A 19 -31.58 -24.12 -19.67
C VAL A 19 -30.39 -23.61 -20.51
N SER A 20 -30.55 -22.52 -21.28
CA SER A 20 -29.43 -21.87 -21.99
C SER A 20 -28.59 -20.93 -21.10
N GLY A 21 -28.98 -20.70 -19.85
CA GLY A 21 -28.25 -19.85 -18.88
C GLY A 21 -27.22 -20.59 -18.02
N CYS A 22 -27.14 -21.92 -18.10
CA CYS A 22 -26.26 -22.72 -17.21
C CYS A 22 -25.51 -23.83 -17.95
N SER A 23 -24.95 -23.53 -19.13
CA SER A 23 -24.04 -24.47 -19.80
C SER A 23 -22.92 -23.77 -20.54
N ASN A 24 -22.14 -22.95 -19.82
CA ASN A 24 -20.76 -22.64 -20.22
C ASN A 24 -19.87 -23.84 -19.88
N ASN A 25 -20.04 -24.95 -20.61
CA ASN A 25 -18.96 -25.91 -20.80
C ASN A 25 -18.02 -25.33 -21.87
N GLN A 26 -17.32 -24.25 -21.52
CA GLN A 26 -16.04 -24.00 -22.15
C GLN A 26 -15.12 -25.09 -21.62
N SER A 27 -14.75 -26.03 -22.49
CA SER A 27 -13.53 -26.81 -22.29
C SER A 27 -12.44 -25.82 -21.88
N PRO A 28 -11.63 -26.09 -20.83
CA PRO A 28 -10.55 -25.19 -20.48
C PRO A 28 -9.68 -25.10 -21.73
N ALA A 29 -9.67 -23.91 -22.34
CA ALA A 29 -8.66 -23.60 -23.32
C ALA A 29 -7.34 -23.93 -22.61
N SER A 30 -6.53 -24.78 -23.23
CA SER A 30 -5.16 -24.98 -22.79
C SER A 30 -4.40 -23.69 -23.11
N THR A 31 -4.67 -22.64 -22.35
CA THR A 31 -3.74 -21.55 -22.17
C THR A 31 -2.58 -22.16 -21.43
N THR A 32 -1.46 -22.34 -22.11
CA THR A 32 -0.17 -22.06 -21.48
C THR A 32 -0.31 -20.66 -20.88
N GLU A 33 -0.74 -20.59 -19.62
CA GLU A 33 -0.75 -19.36 -18.84
C GLU A 33 0.71 -18.98 -18.70
N SER A 34 1.20 -18.16 -19.63
CA SER A 34 2.40 -17.39 -19.39
C SER A 34 2.10 -16.50 -18.18
N GLU A 35 2.72 -16.79 -17.04
CA GLU A 35 2.62 -15.92 -15.87
C GLU A 35 2.97 -14.49 -16.27
N ILE A 36 2.06 -13.56 -16.00
CA ILE A 36 2.28 -12.14 -16.29
C ILE A 36 3.26 -11.61 -15.24
N SER A 37 4.40 -11.09 -15.67
CA SER A 37 5.37 -10.47 -14.77
C SER A 37 4.97 -9.05 -14.35
N ILE A 38 5.52 -8.56 -13.24
CA ILE A 38 5.25 -7.19 -12.77
C ILE A 38 5.79 -6.14 -13.74
N GLU A 39 6.90 -6.43 -14.41
CA GLU A 39 7.45 -5.58 -15.47
C GLU A 39 6.46 -5.48 -16.62
N GLN A 40 5.84 -6.60 -17.04
CA GLN A 40 4.83 -6.59 -18.09
C GLN A 40 3.58 -5.79 -17.68
N VAL A 41 3.15 -5.86 -16.41
CA VAL A 41 2.05 -5.04 -15.90
C VAL A 41 2.41 -3.55 -15.94
N ASN A 42 3.59 -3.20 -15.44
CA ASN A 42 4.04 -1.80 -15.39
C ASN A 42 4.26 -1.22 -16.78
N ASP A 43 4.82 -2.00 -17.72
CA ASP A 43 4.97 -1.62 -19.11
C ASP A 43 3.61 -1.42 -19.77
N PHE A 44 2.66 -2.33 -19.55
CA PHE A 44 1.30 -2.16 -20.05
C PHE A 44 0.68 -0.86 -19.54
N LEU A 45 0.71 -0.59 -18.23
CA LEU A 45 0.12 0.62 -17.64
C LEU A 45 0.73 1.91 -18.21
N ASN A 46 2.06 1.96 -18.34
CA ASN A 46 2.75 3.19 -18.72
C ASN A 46 2.83 3.39 -20.24
N ILE A 47 2.92 2.32 -21.04
CA ILE A 47 3.08 2.39 -22.50
C ILE A 47 1.73 2.26 -23.19
N SER A 48 0.97 1.20 -22.89
CA SER A 48 -0.31 0.92 -23.55
C SER A 48 -1.48 1.65 -22.88
N GLY A 49 -1.49 1.75 -21.56
CA GLY A 49 -2.50 2.44 -20.76
C GLY A 49 -2.35 3.96 -20.75
N GLY A 50 -1.25 4.50 -21.31
CA GLY A 50 -1.04 5.95 -21.43
C GLY A 50 -0.81 6.66 -20.10
N LEU A 51 -0.32 5.94 -19.07
CA LEU A 51 0.06 6.51 -17.78
C LEU A 51 1.56 6.87 -17.70
N GLY A 52 2.33 6.66 -18.77
CA GLY A 52 3.76 6.98 -18.80
C GLY A 52 4.08 8.45 -19.11
N PRO A 53 5.37 8.81 -19.28
CA PRO A 53 5.84 10.19 -19.45
C PRO A 53 5.25 10.97 -20.64
N ASN A 54 4.77 10.26 -21.66
CA ASN A 54 4.16 10.84 -22.86
C ASN A 54 2.62 10.76 -22.85
N GLY A 55 2.04 10.30 -21.73
CA GLY A 55 0.61 10.16 -21.53
C GLY A 55 -0.03 11.35 -20.82
N ILE A 56 -1.34 11.26 -20.57
CA ILE A 56 -2.07 12.25 -19.77
C ILE A 56 -1.88 12.03 -18.26
N GLY A 57 -1.43 10.83 -17.87
CA GLY A 57 -1.21 10.44 -16.47
C GLY A 57 0.24 10.62 -16.02
N ASN A 58 0.46 10.58 -14.71
CA ASN A 58 1.79 10.43 -14.13
C ASN A 58 2.20 8.95 -14.16
N VAL A 59 3.51 8.70 -14.21
CA VAL A 59 4.08 7.33 -14.15
C VAL A 59 3.52 6.61 -12.93
N VAL A 60 2.95 5.43 -13.16
CA VAL A 60 2.45 4.54 -12.13
C VAL A 60 3.29 3.27 -12.06
N ALA A 61 3.26 2.58 -10.92
CA ALA A 61 3.89 1.28 -10.80
C ALA A 61 3.16 0.40 -9.78
N VAL A 62 3.16 -0.90 -10.04
CA VAL A 62 2.92 -1.96 -9.05
C VAL A 62 4.30 -2.37 -8.53
N ILE A 63 4.49 -2.31 -7.21
CA ILE A 63 5.75 -2.67 -6.56
C ILE A 63 5.52 -3.81 -5.55
N PRO A 64 6.37 -4.84 -5.52
CA PRO A 64 6.26 -5.92 -4.55
C PRO A 64 6.70 -5.44 -3.16
N HIS A 65 6.05 -5.96 -2.11
CA HIS A 65 6.50 -5.84 -0.72
C HIS A 65 6.07 -7.07 0.08
N ALA A 66 6.67 -7.27 1.25
CA ALA A 66 6.17 -8.23 2.22
C ALA A 66 5.15 -7.54 3.14
N HIS A 67 3.88 -7.94 3.06
CA HIS A 67 2.87 -7.51 4.02
C HIS A 67 3.03 -8.29 5.32
N ILE A 68 2.93 -7.59 6.46
CA ILE A 68 3.06 -8.16 7.79
C ILE A 68 1.69 -8.20 8.47
N ASP A 69 1.31 -9.37 9.00
CA ASP A 69 0.10 -9.54 9.83
C ASP A 69 0.38 -9.37 11.34
N GLY A 70 -0.65 -9.45 12.18
CA GLY A 70 -0.54 -9.32 13.65
C GLY A 70 0.47 -10.29 14.29
N PRO A 71 0.46 -11.59 13.93
CA PRO A 71 1.48 -12.55 14.35
C PRO A 71 2.88 -12.37 13.74
N LYS A 72 3.10 -11.35 12.89
CA LYS A 72 4.35 -11.04 12.16
C LYS A 72 4.71 -12.03 11.05
N ASN A 73 3.73 -12.75 10.50
CA ASN A 73 3.95 -13.51 9.28
C ASN A 73 4.08 -12.54 8.10
N GLU A 74 5.08 -12.79 7.25
CA GLU A 74 5.28 -12.05 6.02
C GLU A 74 4.65 -12.80 4.84
N THR A 75 3.81 -12.10 4.08
CA THR A 75 3.19 -12.63 2.85
C THR A 75 3.56 -11.73 1.67
N PRO A 76 3.95 -12.29 0.50
CA PRO A 76 4.13 -11.50 -0.71
C PRO A 76 2.85 -10.74 -1.07
N PHE A 77 2.98 -9.42 -1.25
CA PHE A 77 1.88 -8.54 -1.59
C PHE A 77 2.35 -7.39 -2.49
N TYR A 78 1.42 -6.55 -2.93
CA TYR A 78 1.69 -5.46 -3.85
C TYR A 78 1.21 -4.11 -3.32
N ALA A 79 2.00 -3.08 -3.59
CA ALA A 79 1.64 -1.70 -3.39
C ALA A 79 1.58 -0.98 -4.74
N PHE A 80 0.85 0.13 -4.78
CA PHE A 80 0.59 0.89 -5.99
C PHE A 80 1.19 2.29 -5.85
N VAL A 81 2.19 2.59 -6.66
CA VAL A 81 2.68 3.95 -6.87
C VAL A 81 1.70 4.64 -7.81
N ASN A 82 0.84 5.48 -7.25
CA ASN A 82 -0.19 6.21 -7.99
C ASN A 82 0.34 7.50 -8.62
N PHE A 83 1.46 8.00 -8.10
CA PHE A 83 2.06 9.26 -8.50
C PHE A 83 3.57 9.18 -8.33
N LYS A 84 4.30 9.65 -9.33
CA LYS A 84 5.74 9.90 -9.31
C LYS A 84 6.01 11.24 -9.98
N TYR A 85 6.72 12.13 -9.30
CA TYR A 85 7.17 13.40 -9.88
C TYR A 85 8.61 13.71 -9.47
N ARG A 86 9.48 13.88 -10.47
CA ARG A 86 10.89 14.20 -10.25
C ARG A 86 11.10 15.72 -10.25
N ALA A 87 11.53 16.23 -9.11
CA ALA A 87 12.09 17.57 -8.97
C ALA A 87 13.61 17.54 -9.25
N ARG A 88 14.30 18.66 -9.02
CA ARG A 88 15.74 18.78 -9.30
C ARG A 88 16.60 17.83 -8.45
N ASP A 89 16.34 17.79 -7.15
CA ASP A 89 17.15 17.14 -6.12
C ASP A 89 16.37 16.08 -5.32
N TYR A 90 15.14 15.75 -5.73
CA TYR A 90 14.29 14.76 -5.08
C TYR A 90 13.17 14.26 -6.00
N ILE A 91 12.51 13.16 -5.60
CA ILE A 91 11.31 12.62 -6.24
C ILE A 91 10.19 12.51 -5.21
N LYS A 92 8.98 12.90 -5.62
CA LYS A 92 7.73 12.78 -4.85
C LYS A 92 7.00 11.51 -5.26
N TYR A 93 6.42 10.81 -4.28
CA TYR A 93 5.61 9.61 -4.50
C TYR A 93 4.31 9.66 -3.71
N GLN A 94 3.24 9.12 -4.31
CA GLN A 94 2.07 8.64 -3.56
C GLN A 94 1.99 7.12 -3.73
N VAL A 95 1.93 6.39 -2.62
CA VAL A 95 1.99 4.93 -2.61
C VAL A 95 0.84 4.39 -1.78
N SER A 96 -0.08 3.66 -2.42
CA SER A 96 -1.19 2.99 -1.75
C SER A 96 -0.87 1.54 -1.44
N TYR A 97 -1.18 1.12 -0.22
CA TYR A 97 -0.95 -0.24 0.26
C TYR A 97 -1.94 -0.60 1.37
N LEU A 98 -1.99 -1.89 1.72
CA LEU A 98 -2.81 -2.39 2.80
C LEU A 98 -2.10 -2.16 4.15
N SER A 99 -2.71 -1.37 5.04
CA SER A 99 -2.06 -0.93 6.28
C SER A 99 -1.98 -2.02 7.35
N CYS A 100 -3.13 -2.37 7.93
CA CYS A 100 -3.28 -3.46 8.86
C CYS A 100 -4.28 -4.46 8.27
N THR A 101 -4.33 -5.68 8.79
CA THR A 101 -5.41 -6.65 8.48
C THR A 101 -6.03 -7.24 9.75
N CYS A 102 -5.65 -6.72 10.92
CA CYS A 102 -6.08 -7.23 12.22
C CYS A 102 -7.49 -6.78 12.61
N ARG A 103 -8.09 -5.86 11.85
CA ARG A 103 -9.46 -5.37 12.06
C ARG A 103 -10.28 -5.52 10.79
N GLU A 104 -11.59 -5.59 10.97
CA GLU A 104 -12.56 -5.64 9.89
C GLU A 104 -12.42 -4.46 8.91
N ALA A 105 -12.72 -4.72 7.64
CA ALA A 105 -12.56 -3.74 6.55
C ALA A 105 -13.43 -2.48 6.72
N SER A 106 -14.45 -2.51 7.58
CA SER A 106 -15.28 -1.34 7.93
C SER A 106 -14.49 -0.22 8.62
N VAL A 107 -13.36 -0.57 9.26
CA VAL A 107 -12.50 0.37 10.01
C VAL A 107 -11.03 0.27 9.59
N ASN A 108 -10.77 -0.35 8.43
CA ASN A 108 -9.43 -0.65 7.97
C ASN A 108 -9.39 -0.63 6.43
N MET A 109 -9.08 0.55 5.92
CA MET A 109 -8.99 0.88 4.50
C MET A 109 -7.54 0.79 4.02
N TRP A 110 -7.37 0.87 2.70
CA TRP A 110 -6.04 1.05 2.12
C TRP A 110 -5.48 2.43 2.52
N GLN A 111 -4.19 2.44 2.84
CA GLN A 111 -3.47 3.64 3.27
C GLN A 111 -2.65 4.18 2.10
N THR A 112 -2.56 5.51 2.01
CA THR A 112 -1.75 6.19 0.97
C THR A 112 -0.65 6.99 1.64
N MET A 113 0.60 6.57 1.43
CA MET A 113 1.80 7.26 1.88
C MET A 113 2.23 8.32 0.86
N TYR A 114 2.39 9.56 1.30
CA TYR A 114 3.13 10.58 0.59
C TYR A 114 4.58 10.60 1.07
N VAL A 115 5.54 10.41 0.18
CA VAL A 115 6.96 10.44 0.52
C VAL A 115 7.78 11.23 -0.49
N GLU A 116 8.77 11.96 0.01
CA GLU A 116 9.77 12.63 -0.81
C GLU A 116 11.15 12.04 -0.53
N LEU A 117 11.84 11.57 -1.58
CA LEU A 117 13.15 10.93 -1.49
C LEU A 117 14.20 11.75 -2.24
N THR A 118 15.35 12.03 -1.61
CA THR A 118 16.43 12.81 -2.23
C THR A 118 17.07 12.10 -3.42
N LEU A 119 17.61 12.87 -4.36
CA LEU A 119 18.56 12.41 -5.37
C LEU A 119 19.98 12.85 -4.93
N PRO A 120 20.74 11.99 -4.21
CA PRO A 120 22.03 12.38 -3.64
C PRO A 120 23.11 12.50 -4.73
N GLU A 121 23.98 13.53 -4.62
CA GLU A 121 25.07 13.76 -5.58
C GLU A 121 26.00 12.56 -5.78
N SER A 122 26.15 11.72 -4.75
CA SER A 122 26.94 10.49 -4.81
C SER A 122 26.41 9.46 -5.79
N LYS A 123 25.14 9.58 -6.22
CA LYS A 123 24.39 8.59 -7.02
C LYS A 123 24.35 7.20 -6.42
N ASN A 124 24.67 7.06 -5.14
CA ASN A 124 24.53 5.81 -4.42
C ASN A 124 23.10 5.72 -3.87
N PRO A 125 22.30 4.72 -4.23
CA PRO A 125 20.95 4.54 -3.68
C PRO A 125 20.90 4.44 -2.16
N GLU A 126 21.98 3.97 -1.52
CA GLU A 126 22.06 3.85 -0.06
C GLU A 126 22.16 5.20 0.66
N ASP A 127 22.55 6.27 -0.06
CA ASP A 127 22.65 7.64 0.48
C ASP A 127 21.33 8.44 0.35
N VAL A 128 20.30 7.85 -0.27
CA VAL A 128 18.97 8.46 -0.41
C VAL A 128 18.38 8.71 0.97
N LYS A 129 17.83 9.91 1.19
CA LYS A 129 17.17 10.28 2.45
C LYS A 129 15.70 10.54 2.25
N ILE A 130 14.91 10.20 3.26
CA ILE A 130 13.52 10.64 3.37
C ILE A 130 13.54 12.14 3.69
N ARG A 131 13.09 12.99 2.77
CA ARG A 131 12.94 14.44 3.01
C ARG A 131 11.67 14.74 3.79
N PHE A 132 10.60 14.04 3.44
CA PHE A 132 9.27 14.24 3.98
C PHE A 132 8.48 12.94 3.88
N LEU A 133 7.65 12.67 4.89
CA LEU A 133 6.77 11.51 4.96
C LEU A 133 5.46 11.95 5.62
N SER A 134 4.32 11.61 5.02
CA SER A 134 3.01 11.95 5.56
C SER A 134 1.90 11.02 5.05
N PHE A 135 0.85 10.86 5.85
CA PHE A 135 -0.43 10.27 5.48
C PHE A 135 -1.57 11.31 5.47
N ASP A 136 -1.23 12.60 5.45
CA ASP A 136 -2.14 13.75 5.38
C ASP A 136 -1.79 14.70 4.23
N LYS A 137 -1.13 15.83 4.52
CA LYS A 137 -0.75 16.86 3.60
C LYS A 137 0.58 16.56 2.93
N ASP A 138 0.78 17.13 1.74
CA ASP A 138 2.09 17.21 1.11
C ASP A 138 3.03 18.14 1.88
N SER A 139 4.31 18.19 1.49
CA SER A 139 5.33 19.00 2.16
C SER A 139 5.07 20.51 2.14
N THR A 140 4.17 20.97 1.25
CA THR A 140 3.76 22.38 1.17
C THR A 140 2.59 22.72 2.10
N GLY A 141 1.91 21.71 2.64
CA GLY A 141 0.69 21.87 3.43
C GLY A 141 -0.57 22.18 2.61
N HIS A 142 -0.45 22.32 1.29
CA HIS A 142 -1.57 22.74 0.44
C HIS A 142 -2.47 21.58 0.00
N TYR A 143 -1.88 20.43 -0.37
CA TYR A 143 -2.62 19.32 -0.95
C TYR A 143 -2.72 18.15 0.02
N ASN A 144 -3.79 17.36 -0.08
CA ASN A 144 -3.84 16.05 0.58
C ASN A 144 -2.94 15.09 -0.20
N GLY A 145 -1.73 14.88 0.31
CA GLY A 145 -0.73 14.00 -0.28
C GLY A 145 -0.97 12.53 0.08
N GLY A 146 -1.53 12.27 1.26
CA GLY A 146 -1.74 10.93 1.78
C GLY A 146 -3.13 10.72 2.36
N HIS A 147 -3.35 9.51 2.86
CA HIS A 147 -4.55 9.11 3.58
C HIS A 147 -4.19 8.04 4.60
N TRP A 148 -4.51 8.27 5.88
CA TRP A 148 -4.44 7.25 6.92
C TRP A 148 -5.58 6.25 6.75
N GLY A 149 -5.23 4.97 6.54
CA GLY A 149 -6.19 3.91 6.23
C GLY A 149 -6.52 2.98 7.41
N ASP A 150 -5.70 2.95 8.46
CA ASP A 150 -6.02 2.16 9.65
C ASP A 150 -7.12 2.88 10.48
N SER A 151 -7.69 2.12 11.41
CA SER A 151 -8.62 2.62 12.40
C SER A 151 -8.05 3.80 13.20
N ASP A 152 -8.92 4.76 13.51
CA ASP A 152 -8.62 5.88 14.40
C ASP A 152 -9.84 6.09 15.32
N PRO A 153 -9.77 5.68 16.60
CA PRO A 153 -8.60 5.20 17.31
C PRO A 153 -8.23 3.74 16.99
N MET A 154 -6.93 3.43 17.16
CA MET A 154 -6.32 2.09 17.11
C MET A 154 -6.72 1.24 18.33
N PRO A 155 -6.54 -0.10 18.30
CA PRO A 155 -7.00 -1.04 19.35
C PRO A 155 -6.74 -0.69 20.83
N LEU A 156 -5.67 0.05 21.16
CA LEU A 156 -5.36 0.49 22.53
C LEU A 156 -5.70 1.98 22.80
N GLY A 157 -6.50 2.60 21.95
CA GLY A 157 -6.94 3.99 22.09
C GLY A 157 -5.99 5.02 21.52
N GLN A 158 -4.87 4.60 20.93
CA GLN A 158 -3.95 5.51 20.25
C GLN A 158 -4.62 6.15 19.04
N THR A 159 -4.29 7.41 18.78
CA THR A 159 -4.84 8.19 17.67
C THR A 159 -3.83 8.35 16.55
N TYR A 160 -4.32 8.57 15.33
CA TYR A 160 -3.43 8.89 14.22
C TYR A 160 -2.57 10.13 14.52
N GLU A 161 -3.10 11.12 15.25
CA GLU A 161 -2.33 12.31 15.63
C GLU A 161 -1.11 11.97 16.50
N LEU A 162 -1.26 11.12 17.51
CA LEU A 162 -0.13 10.68 18.32
C LEU A 162 0.90 9.92 17.46
N TYR A 163 0.40 8.99 16.65
CA TYR A 163 1.20 8.18 15.73
C TYR A 163 2.01 9.04 14.74
N LYS A 164 1.38 10.09 14.22
CA LYS A 164 1.99 11.09 13.35
C LYS A 164 3.12 11.83 14.06
N THR A 165 2.88 12.27 15.29
CA THR A 165 3.86 13.07 16.04
C THR A 165 5.02 12.25 16.57
N GLU A 166 4.82 10.99 16.95
CA GLU A 166 5.84 10.18 17.63
C GLU A 166 6.55 9.19 16.71
N TYR A 167 5.84 8.59 15.76
CA TYR A 167 6.42 7.57 14.88
C TYR A 167 6.72 8.10 13.48
N ILE A 168 5.75 8.72 12.79
CA ILE A 168 5.95 9.16 11.40
C ILE A 168 7.04 10.26 11.33
N SER A 169 7.11 11.13 12.34
CA SER A 169 8.11 12.20 12.45
C SER A 169 9.56 11.71 12.60
N PHE A 170 9.78 10.42 12.90
CA PHE A 170 11.09 9.82 13.06
C PHE A 170 11.84 9.61 11.73
N PHE A 171 11.10 9.33 10.65
CA PHE A 171 11.65 8.91 9.37
C PHE A 171 12.37 10.02 8.58
N PRO A 172 11.89 11.27 8.56
CA PRO A 172 12.61 12.35 7.88
C PRO A 172 14.08 12.44 8.30
N LYS A 173 14.96 12.67 7.32
CA LYS A 173 16.43 12.75 7.38
C LYS A 173 17.16 11.41 7.54
N LYS A 174 16.46 10.30 7.75
CA LYS A 174 17.07 8.96 7.74
C LYS A 174 17.44 8.57 6.32
N ASP A 175 18.60 7.92 6.16
CA ASP A 175 19.07 7.40 4.88
C ASP A 175 18.55 5.99 4.61
N ALA A 176 18.60 5.59 3.33
CA ALA A 176 18.10 4.31 2.85
C ALA A 176 18.80 3.14 3.55
N LYS A 177 20.12 3.26 3.78
CA LYS A 177 20.89 2.26 4.52
C LYS A 177 20.32 2.01 5.92
N TYR A 178 20.03 3.08 6.66
CA TYR A 178 19.40 2.96 7.97
C TYR A 178 18.00 2.38 7.87
N ILE A 179 17.17 2.89 6.96
CA ILE A 179 15.78 2.43 6.81
C ILE A 179 15.72 0.94 6.45
N LYS A 180 16.58 0.47 5.53
CA LYS A 180 16.71 -0.95 5.17
C LYS A 180 17.21 -1.83 6.32
N SER A 181 17.90 -1.25 7.31
CA SER A 181 18.32 -2.00 8.52
C SER A 181 17.18 -2.23 9.52
N LEU A 182 16.05 -1.53 9.39
CA LEU A 182 14.90 -1.70 10.27
C LEU A 182 14.18 -3.01 9.95
N SER A 183 13.89 -3.80 10.99
CA SER A 183 13.13 -5.05 10.87
C SER A 183 11.67 -4.83 11.25
N THR A 184 11.22 -5.35 12.39
CA THR A 184 9.89 -5.14 12.95
C THR A 184 9.98 -4.45 14.30
N ILE A 185 8.90 -3.80 14.68
CA ILE A 185 8.67 -3.26 16.00
C ILE A 185 7.58 -4.09 16.68
N ASP A 186 7.74 -4.25 17.98
CA ASP A 186 6.88 -5.06 18.83
C ASP A 186 6.01 -4.14 19.67
N ASP A 187 4.78 -4.56 19.94
CA ASP A 187 3.95 -3.89 20.95
C ASP A 187 4.60 -4.04 22.33
N ILE A 188 4.57 -2.98 23.12
CA ILE A 188 4.99 -3.03 24.52
C ILE A 188 3.75 -3.37 25.36
N ALA A 189 3.82 -4.44 26.16
CA ALA A 189 2.76 -4.74 27.12
C ALA A 189 2.70 -3.66 28.21
N ILE A 190 1.50 -3.20 28.58
CA ILE A 190 1.29 -2.15 29.60
C ILE A 190 1.97 -2.55 30.91
N GLU A 191 1.84 -3.82 31.29
CA GLU A 191 2.39 -4.39 32.51
C GLU A 191 3.94 -4.37 32.50
N GLU A 192 4.57 -4.58 31.34
CA GLU A 192 6.02 -4.50 31.17
C GLU A 192 6.52 -3.06 31.16
N TYR A 193 5.69 -2.12 30.71
CA TYR A 193 6.04 -0.70 30.69
C TYR A 193 6.02 -0.06 32.08
N GLN A 194 5.01 -0.42 32.89
CA GLN A 194 4.77 0.15 34.22
C GLN A 194 5.58 -0.49 35.35
N THR A 195 6.24 -1.63 35.12
CA THR A 195 7.03 -2.35 36.14
C THR A 195 8.42 -1.76 36.38
N GLY A 196 8.85 -0.73 35.63
CA GLY A 196 10.11 -0.03 35.87
C GLY A 196 9.99 1.08 36.92
N ASP A 197 10.95 1.18 37.84
CA ASP A 197 11.01 2.25 38.84
C ASP A 197 10.90 3.64 38.19
N GLY A 198 9.99 4.47 38.71
CA GLY A 198 9.74 5.83 38.23
C GLY A 198 8.89 5.93 36.95
N ARG A 199 8.27 4.83 36.49
CA ARG A 199 7.47 4.81 35.26
C ARG A 199 5.96 4.99 35.44
N GLU A 200 5.53 5.25 36.67
CA GLU A 200 4.11 5.31 37.07
C GLU A 200 3.28 6.36 36.31
N ASN A 201 3.93 7.40 35.76
CA ASN A 201 3.27 8.49 35.02
C ASN A 201 3.43 8.40 33.49
N PHE A 202 4.08 7.37 32.97
CA PHE A 202 4.26 7.26 31.52
C PHE A 202 3.08 6.53 30.87
N THR A 203 2.67 7.02 29.70
CA THR A 203 1.64 6.41 28.86
C THR A 203 2.25 5.38 27.93
N LEU A 204 1.44 4.42 27.46
CA LEU A 204 1.83 3.55 26.34
C LEU A 204 2.38 4.37 25.18
N ASP A 205 3.40 3.85 24.50
CA ASP A 205 3.95 4.48 23.31
C ASP A 205 2.91 4.52 22.18
N ALA A 206 3.10 5.42 21.21
CA ALA A 206 2.22 5.51 20.05
C ALA A 206 2.10 4.20 19.25
N LEU A 207 3.07 3.30 19.40
CA LEU A 207 3.17 2.05 18.65
C LEU A 207 2.35 0.92 19.25
N SER A 208 2.11 0.94 20.55
CA SER A 208 1.33 -0.09 21.24
C SER A 208 -0.11 -0.12 20.73
N GLY A 209 -0.49 -1.24 20.13
CA GLY A 209 -1.77 -1.43 19.45
C GLY A 209 -1.77 -1.00 17.98
N ALA A 210 -0.63 -0.56 17.44
CA ALA A 210 -0.43 -0.09 16.07
C ALA A 210 0.82 -0.69 15.39
N SER A 211 1.46 -1.68 16.02
CA SER A 211 2.70 -2.34 15.55
C SER A 211 2.60 -2.87 14.13
N VAL A 212 1.44 -3.40 13.71
CA VAL A 212 1.23 -3.92 12.35
C VAL A 212 1.31 -2.81 11.31
N SER A 213 0.66 -1.67 11.57
CA SER A 213 0.73 -0.49 10.72
C SER A 213 2.15 0.07 10.70
N ALA A 214 2.86 0.02 11.84
CA ALA A 214 4.27 0.41 11.94
C ALA A 214 5.18 -0.43 11.05
N ASN A 215 4.99 -1.75 11.11
CA ASN A 215 5.76 -2.72 10.37
C ASN A 215 5.49 -2.65 8.87
N ASN A 216 4.23 -2.46 8.46
CA ASN A 216 3.90 -2.27 7.05
C ASN A 216 4.43 -0.94 6.50
N ILE A 217 4.48 0.15 7.30
CA ILE A 217 5.19 1.38 6.88
C ILE A 217 6.67 1.09 6.59
N ILE A 218 7.36 0.33 7.44
CA ILE A 218 8.76 -0.04 7.22
C ILE A 218 8.91 -0.82 5.90
N ARG A 219 8.08 -1.84 5.67
CA ARG A 219 8.14 -2.68 4.47
C ARG A 219 7.87 -1.88 3.20
N ILE A 220 6.91 -0.95 3.24
CA ILE A 220 6.64 -0.08 2.11
C ILE A 220 7.78 0.91 1.87
N LEU A 221 8.38 1.46 2.92
CA LEU A 221 9.56 2.30 2.76
C LEU A 221 10.72 1.54 2.11
N HIS A 222 10.95 0.26 2.46
CA HIS A 222 11.93 -0.59 1.78
C HIS A 222 11.62 -0.69 0.28
N SER A 223 10.40 -1.11 -0.07
CA SER A 223 10.00 -1.29 -1.47
C SER A 223 10.04 0.01 -2.29
N VAL A 224 9.66 1.14 -1.68
CA VAL A 224 9.69 2.44 -2.35
C VAL A 224 11.12 2.94 -2.54
N LEU A 225 12.03 2.66 -1.59
CA LEU A 225 13.46 2.95 -1.76
C LEU A 225 14.08 2.09 -2.88
N ASP A 226 13.71 0.83 -2.97
CA ASP A 226 14.17 -0.05 -4.06
C ASP A 226 13.62 0.42 -5.41
N TYR A 227 12.33 0.79 -5.49
CA TYR A 227 11.76 1.40 -6.69
C TYR A 227 12.38 2.76 -7.03
N HIS A 228 12.74 3.56 -6.03
CA HIS A 228 13.43 4.82 -6.24
C HIS A 228 14.83 4.62 -6.84
N ALA A 229 15.54 3.57 -6.41
CA ALA A 229 16.85 3.21 -6.92
C ALA A 229 16.84 2.80 -8.41
N THR A 230 15.68 2.44 -8.98
CA THR A 230 15.56 2.15 -10.42
C THR A 230 15.39 3.40 -11.28
N ASP A 231 15.35 4.61 -10.69
CA ASP A 231 15.29 5.85 -11.46
C ASP A 231 16.58 6.04 -12.28
N GLU A 232 16.42 6.56 -13.50
CA GLU A 232 17.55 6.82 -14.41
C GLU A 232 18.66 7.70 -13.81
N TYR A 233 18.34 8.50 -12.77
CA TYR A 233 19.33 9.27 -12.02
C TYR A 233 20.50 8.41 -11.50
N PHE A 234 20.22 7.18 -11.08
CA PHE A 234 21.19 6.27 -10.46
C PHE A 234 21.96 5.41 -11.48
N ASN A 235 21.62 5.47 -12.77
CA ASN A 235 22.21 4.62 -13.82
C ASN A 235 23.55 5.14 -14.40
N ASN A 236 24.43 5.73 -13.58
CA ASN A 236 25.74 6.25 -14.04
C ASN A 236 26.92 5.60 -13.33
#